data_AF-A0A317IKQ8-F1
#
_entry.id   AF-A0A317IKQ8-F1
#
_cell.length_a   1.000
_cell.length_b   1.000
_cell.length_c   1.000
_cell.angle_alpha   90.00
_cell.angle_beta   90.00
_cell.angle_gamma   90.00
#
_symmetry.space_group_name_H-M   'P 1'
#
loop_
_entity.id
_entity.type
_entity.pdbx_description
1 polymer ?
#
loop_
_entity_poly.entity_id
_entity_poly.type
_entity_poly.pdbx_seq_one_letter_code
_entity_poly.pdbx_strand_id
1 'polypeptide(L)'
;MSRQVFSLVRTIVDRLQSTTHLQLRQAMAIPLALVMLFVQATPYAAAQSSSDPRLDRPVIGQGNFTYLGSFKLPQSANGWDTAYSTGGLAYRYVNGQLRFFSTNHVYSGGLVFEFDYPGISMTDPPQSQVVNNWGDVYTGRKWVGNDGGGSGLSGGVATYGLYYDQPTGLLYWNYGHWYNTTNGGNPSIGCSTLDDSTGTATGIGAWSLNAAPSEKFTRGGVTPIPQWFADSYTGGMRLAAGFGGYFSIISSPNSCGPALTAFNPPGGAADRSGLPSKQILGYAWGPQDSTHDRGHRPPDYNSSYDGGAWNPTVINGVLTGFDTWSDIIYGGGTWIDSANATGPQGVLFIEKLGTGNVYYQTSDRHTSGAEYVWKVYSEKDLAAVATGAKQPYQIQPINMWLDDGTLPCDGAYSGDGYRMVGGVVYNPTDTNLYISVVGVDSNGFEAWGRVYVYKVNGTTSGGGGGGGGGGGGGGGGGGGGSGGGTGGHHGAFPLPGHQHGIWPGKQHGIWPGRQHGIWPGKQHNPLVPGHQHDVIIGPGH
;
A
#
# COMPACT_ATOMS: atom_id res chain seq x y z
N MET A 1 31.99 17.05 -18.53
CA MET A 1 33.28 16.45 -18.93
C MET A 1 34.08 17.46 -19.72
N SER A 2 35.35 17.69 -19.37
CA SER A 2 36.19 18.69 -20.03
C SER A 2 36.77 18.18 -21.36
N ARG A 3 37.09 19.09 -22.28
CA ARG A 3 37.73 18.78 -23.59
C ARG A 3 39.03 17.96 -23.46
N GLN A 4 39.69 18.00 -22.30
CA GLN A 4 40.91 17.25 -22.02
C GLN A 4 40.67 15.74 -21.91
N VAL A 5 39.52 15.31 -21.36
CA VAL A 5 39.16 13.89 -21.24
C VAL A 5 38.90 13.28 -22.63
N PHE A 6 38.22 14.01 -23.50
CA PHE A 6 37.98 13.56 -24.88
C PHE A 6 39.27 13.45 -25.70
N SER A 7 40.22 14.37 -25.51
CA SER A 7 41.53 14.30 -26.18
C SER A 7 42.31 13.06 -25.76
N LEU A 8 42.30 12.73 -24.46
CA LEU A 8 43.03 11.58 -23.93
C LEU A 8 42.43 10.25 -24.42
N VAL A 9 41.10 10.13 -24.42
CA VAL A 9 40.41 8.92 -24.93
C VAL A 9 40.70 8.72 -26.42
N ARG A 10 40.70 9.79 -27.22
CA ARG A 10 41.00 9.70 -28.65
C ARG A 10 42.43 9.22 -28.92
N THR A 11 43.42 9.76 -28.19
CA THR A 11 44.81 9.33 -28.32
C THR A 11 45.02 7.87 -27.94
N ILE A 12 44.26 7.33 -26.98
CA ILE A 12 44.32 5.92 -26.59
C ILE A 12 43.72 5.03 -27.68
N VAL A 13 42.58 5.41 -28.26
CA VAL A 13 41.92 4.66 -29.34
C VAL A 13 42.80 4.62 -30.60
N ASP A 14 43.41 5.74 -30.98
CA ASP A 14 44.27 5.83 -32.15
C ASP A 14 45.55 4.97 -32.01
N ARG A 15 46.04 4.78 -30.77
CA ARG A 15 47.20 3.89 -30.50
C ARG A 15 46.84 2.41 -30.48
N LEU A 16 45.58 2.06 -30.22
CA LEU A 16 45.13 0.65 -30.17
C LEU A 16 44.89 0.06 -31.56
N GLN A 17 44.72 0.88 -32.60
CA GLN A 17 44.48 0.41 -33.97
C GLN A 17 45.75 -0.03 -34.73
N SER A 18 46.95 0.15 -34.18
CA SER A 18 48.21 -0.07 -34.89
C SER A 18 49.04 -1.28 -34.46
N THR A 19 48.54 -2.16 -33.57
CA THR A 19 49.33 -3.28 -33.01
C THR A 19 48.70 -4.66 -33.26
N THR A 20 49.55 -5.63 -33.64
CA THR A 20 49.16 -6.99 -34.05
C THR A 20 48.78 -7.90 -32.87
N HIS A 21 47.92 -8.88 -33.20
CA HIS A 21 46.96 -9.58 -32.33
C HIS A 21 47.45 -10.35 -31.09
N LEU A 22 48.76 -10.45 -30.81
CA LEU A 22 49.25 -11.30 -29.71
C LEU A 22 49.63 -10.54 -28.43
N GLN A 23 49.83 -9.22 -28.47
CA GLN A 23 50.07 -8.39 -27.26
C GLN A 23 48.78 -7.78 -26.67
N LEU A 24 47.63 -7.90 -27.34
CA LEU A 24 46.36 -7.30 -26.90
C LEU A 24 45.80 -7.91 -25.60
N ARG A 25 46.09 -9.18 -25.26
CA ARG A 25 45.51 -9.80 -24.05
C ARG A 25 46.15 -9.32 -22.75
N GLN A 26 47.43 -8.96 -22.77
CA GLN A 26 48.11 -8.39 -21.59
C GLN A 26 47.97 -6.85 -21.53
N ALA A 27 47.87 -6.18 -22.68
CA ALA A 27 47.68 -4.73 -22.73
C ALA A 27 46.24 -4.27 -22.45
N MET A 28 45.22 -5.14 -22.51
CA MET A 28 43.82 -4.78 -22.17
C MET A 28 43.45 -4.97 -20.70
N ALA A 29 44.22 -5.76 -19.92
CA ALA A 29 43.92 -5.96 -18.50
C ALA A 29 44.23 -4.72 -17.64
N ILE A 30 45.24 -3.93 -18.03
CA ILE A 30 45.73 -2.79 -17.26
C ILE A 30 44.85 -1.52 -17.45
N PRO A 31 44.41 -1.15 -18.66
CA PRO A 31 43.53 0.01 -18.87
C PRO A 31 42.12 -0.22 -18.34
N LEU A 32 41.59 -1.45 -18.40
CA LEU A 32 40.26 -1.75 -17.87
C LEU A 32 40.24 -1.70 -16.34
N ALA A 33 41.30 -2.18 -15.68
CA ALA A 33 41.49 -2.02 -14.24
C ALA A 33 41.68 -0.55 -13.84
N LEU A 34 42.39 0.26 -14.62
CA LEU A 34 42.53 1.70 -14.36
C LEU A 34 41.24 2.50 -14.62
N VAL A 35 40.46 2.17 -15.66
CA VAL A 35 39.16 2.79 -15.90
C VAL A 35 38.16 2.35 -14.82
N MET A 36 38.19 1.11 -14.34
CA MET A 36 37.40 0.69 -13.18
C MET A 36 37.88 1.35 -11.87
N LEU A 37 39.18 1.60 -11.69
CA LEU A 37 39.70 2.35 -10.53
C LEU A 37 39.37 3.84 -10.58
N PHE A 38 39.26 4.45 -11.77
CA PHE A 38 38.84 5.86 -11.91
C PHE A 38 37.31 6.06 -11.93
N VAL A 39 36.54 4.99 -12.14
CA VAL A 39 35.08 5.00 -11.95
C VAL A 39 34.70 4.67 -10.49
N GLN A 40 35.63 4.10 -9.71
CA GLN A 40 35.49 4.03 -8.25
C GLN A 40 35.85 5.36 -7.60
N ALA A 41 34.79 6.09 -7.25
CA ALA A 41 34.78 7.16 -6.26
C ALA A 41 35.69 8.36 -6.59
N THR A 42 35.26 9.23 -7.50
CA THR A 42 35.13 10.62 -7.01
C THR A 42 34.15 10.53 -5.85
N PRO A 43 34.55 10.74 -4.59
CA PRO A 43 33.56 11.08 -3.59
C PRO A 43 32.81 12.24 -4.22
N TYR A 44 31.53 12.05 -4.50
CA TYR A 44 30.62 13.17 -4.55
C TYR A 44 30.94 13.87 -3.23
N ALA A 45 31.69 14.98 -3.31
CA ALA A 45 31.87 15.84 -2.16
C ALA A 45 30.44 16.16 -1.79
N ALA A 46 29.95 15.51 -0.74
CA ALA A 46 28.64 15.72 -0.21
C ALA A 46 28.66 17.20 0.11
N ALA A 47 28.10 18.00 -0.80
CA ALA A 47 27.76 19.37 -0.49
C ALA A 47 27.03 19.21 0.84
N GLN A 48 27.60 19.77 1.90
CA GLN A 48 26.90 19.89 3.17
C GLN A 48 25.67 20.71 2.82
N SER A 49 24.60 20.03 2.41
CA SER A 49 23.33 20.64 2.19
C SER A 49 23.00 21.23 3.54
N SER A 50 22.87 22.54 3.62
CA SER A 50 22.09 23.16 4.68
C SER A 50 20.88 22.26 4.90
N SER A 51 20.79 21.62 6.07
CA SER A 51 19.74 20.64 6.34
C SER A 51 18.41 21.32 6.03
N ASP A 52 17.67 20.79 5.06
CA ASP A 52 16.36 21.34 4.71
C ASP A 52 15.51 21.31 5.99
N PRO A 53 15.14 22.47 6.55
CA PRO A 53 14.47 22.53 7.85
C PRO A 53 13.12 21.80 7.83
N ARG A 54 12.56 21.55 6.65
CA ARG A 54 11.34 20.76 6.49
C ARG A 54 11.55 19.29 6.84
N LEU A 55 12.76 18.73 6.69
CA LEU A 55 13.07 17.35 7.08
C LEU A 55 13.09 17.14 8.59
N ASP A 56 13.19 18.21 9.38
CA ASP A 56 13.21 18.15 10.84
C ASP A 56 11.84 18.45 11.47
N ARG A 57 10.78 18.55 10.66
CA ARG A 57 9.41 18.63 11.16
C ARG A 57 9.01 17.36 11.91
N PRO A 58 8.08 17.45 12.88
CA PRO A 58 7.60 16.27 13.60
C PRO A 58 7.06 15.20 12.65
N VAL A 59 7.41 13.93 12.89
CA VAL A 59 6.80 12.82 12.16
C VAL A 59 5.48 12.44 12.82
N ILE A 60 4.46 12.17 12.03
CA ILE A 60 3.13 11.76 12.51
C ILE A 60 3.24 10.49 13.36
N GLY A 61 2.57 10.50 14.52
CA GLY A 61 2.36 9.33 15.37
C GLY A 61 0.89 9.18 15.78
N GLN A 62 0.60 8.16 16.59
CA GLN A 62 -0.77 7.83 17.02
C GLN A 62 -1.54 9.02 17.59
N GLY A 63 -0.88 9.83 18.45
CA GLY A 63 -1.50 11.00 19.09
C GLY A 63 -1.89 12.13 18.13
N ASN A 64 -1.51 12.07 16.85
CA ASN A 64 -1.95 13.02 15.84
C ASN A 64 -3.34 12.71 15.28
N PHE A 65 -3.91 11.54 15.55
CA PHE A 65 -5.19 11.13 14.99
C PHE A 65 -6.32 11.23 16.00
N THR A 66 -7.44 11.80 15.59
CA THR A 66 -8.68 11.79 16.37
C THR A 66 -9.78 11.20 15.50
N TYR A 67 -10.32 10.05 15.90
CA TYR A 67 -11.45 9.45 15.20
C TYR A 67 -12.69 10.35 15.30
N LEU A 68 -13.30 10.66 14.15
CA LEU A 68 -14.46 11.55 14.06
C LEU A 68 -15.77 10.79 13.82
N GLY A 69 -15.70 9.56 13.31
CA GLY A 69 -16.86 8.76 12.92
C GLY A 69 -16.64 8.07 11.58
N SER A 70 -17.72 7.51 11.03
CA SER A 70 -17.68 6.80 9.76
C SER A 70 -18.95 7.01 8.94
N PHE A 71 -18.91 6.55 7.69
CA PHE A 71 -20.05 6.46 6.77
C PHE A 71 -19.94 5.22 5.87
N LYS A 72 -21.08 4.73 5.38
CA LYS A 72 -21.18 3.49 4.58
C LYS A 72 -21.02 3.80 3.09
N LEU A 73 -20.37 2.90 2.33
CA LEU A 73 -20.31 2.97 0.87
C LEU A 73 -21.64 2.56 0.23
N PRO A 74 -22.02 3.07 -0.96
CA PRO A 74 -23.26 2.66 -1.63
C PRO A 74 -23.23 1.14 -1.87
N GLN A 75 -24.33 0.43 -1.68
CA GLN A 75 -24.34 -1.03 -1.80
C GLN A 75 -24.26 -1.53 -3.26
N SER A 76 -24.64 -0.68 -4.21
CA SER A 76 -24.61 -1.02 -5.64
C SER A 76 -24.25 0.19 -6.49
N ALA A 77 -23.51 -0.02 -7.56
CA ALA A 77 -23.17 0.97 -8.59
C ALA A 77 -22.90 0.25 -9.92
N ASN A 78 -23.03 0.91 -11.07
CA ASN A 78 -22.79 0.29 -12.39
C ASN A 78 -23.57 -1.02 -12.65
N GLY A 79 -24.69 -1.26 -11.96
CA GLY A 79 -25.42 -2.53 -12.02
C GLY A 79 -24.75 -3.71 -11.30
N TRP A 80 -23.71 -3.45 -10.51
CA TRP A 80 -22.96 -4.40 -9.70
C TRP A 80 -23.02 -4.04 -8.22
N ASP A 81 -22.82 -5.05 -7.38
CA ASP A 81 -22.55 -4.84 -5.95
C ASP A 81 -21.18 -4.13 -5.76
N THR A 82 -21.01 -3.41 -4.65
CA THR A 82 -19.74 -2.75 -4.26
C THR A 82 -18.97 -3.49 -3.17
N ALA A 83 -19.52 -4.61 -2.67
CA ALA A 83 -18.88 -5.56 -1.79
C ALA A 83 -17.63 -6.12 -2.43
N TYR A 84 -16.69 -6.54 -1.57
CA TYR A 84 -15.42 -7.15 -1.98
C TYR A 84 -14.71 -6.38 -3.11
N SER A 85 -14.69 -5.05 -2.98
CA SER A 85 -13.96 -4.14 -3.85
C SER A 85 -12.51 -4.01 -3.39
N THR A 86 -11.56 -3.99 -4.30
CA THR A 86 -10.12 -3.79 -4.00
C THR A 86 -9.58 -2.48 -4.56
N GLY A 87 -10.37 -1.72 -5.31
CA GLY A 87 -9.87 -0.63 -6.16
C GLY A 87 -9.72 0.72 -5.49
N GLY A 88 -9.20 0.79 -4.27
CA GLY A 88 -8.82 2.08 -3.70
C GLY A 88 -9.96 2.94 -3.16
N LEU A 89 -9.54 4.09 -2.67
CA LEU A 89 -10.36 5.25 -2.36
C LEU A 89 -9.63 6.45 -2.95
N ALA A 90 -10.31 7.28 -3.72
CA ALA A 90 -9.81 8.58 -4.16
C ALA A 90 -10.86 9.65 -3.87
N TYR A 91 -10.49 10.92 -3.86
CA TYR A 91 -11.46 12.01 -3.67
C TYR A 91 -11.26 13.13 -4.68
N ARG A 92 -12.32 13.92 -4.91
CA ARG A 92 -12.26 15.20 -5.61
C ARG A 92 -13.30 16.17 -5.10
N TYR A 93 -13.13 17.44 -5.48
CA TYR A 93 -14.15 18.46 -5.29
C TYR A 93 -14.84 18.75 -6.61
N VAL A 94 -16.17 18.68 -6.63
CA VAL A 94 -16.99 19.10 -7.77
C VAL A 94 -17.97 20.17 -7.27
N ASN A 95 -17.84 21.40 -7.77
CA ASN A 95 -18.64 22.54 -7.32
C ASN A 95 -18.62 22.72 -5.78
N GLY A 96 -17.45 22.52 -5.17
CA GLY A 96 -17.26 22.62 -3.72
C GLY A 96 -17.73 21.41 -2.91
N GLN A 97 -18.34 20.39 -3.53
CA GLN A 97 -18.75 19.16 -2.84
C GLN A 97 -17.62 18.14 -2.84
N LEU A 98 -17.29 17.61 -1.66
CA LEU A 98 -16.40 16.48 -1.51
C LEU A 98 -17.09 15.21 -2.04
N ARG A 99 -16.44 14.54 -2.99
CA ARG A 99 -16.87 13.28 -3.59
C ARG A 99 -15.72 12.30 -3.60
N PHE A 100 -16.05 11.03 -3.64
CA PHE A 100 -15.10 9.93 -3.59
C PHE A 100 -15.27 9.00 -4.78
N PHE A 101 -14.18 8.33 -5.14
CA PHE A 101 -14.18 7.23 -6.10
C PHE A 101 -13.84 5.93 -5.40
N SER A 102 -14.45 4.84 -5.85
CA SER A 102 -14.02 3.48 -5.56
C SER A 102 -14.43 2.56 -6.73
N THR A 103 -14.07 1.29 -6.64
CA THR A 103 -14.52 0.29 -7.61
C THR A 103 -15.69 -0.53 -7.08
N ASN A 104 -16.45 -1.12 -7.99
CA ASN A 104 -17.37 -2.22 -7.70
C ASN A 104 -16.62 -3.50 -7.28
N HIS A 105 -17.39 -4.55 -7.02
CA HIS A 105 -16.92 -5.91 -6.77
C HIS A 105 -15.79 -6.32 -7.75
N VAL A 106 -14.76 -7.03 -7.28
CA VAL A 106 -13.60 -7.39 -8.12
C VAL A 106 -13.97 -8.12 -9.42
N TYR A 107 -15.04 -8.91 -9.40
CA TYR A 107 -15.56 -9.62 -10.58
C TYR A 107 -16.27 -8.75 -11.62
N SER A 108 -16.54 -7.48 -11.32
CA SER A 108 -16.92 -6.49 -12.34
C SER A 108 -15.73 -6.06 -13.22
N GLY A 109 -14.52 -6.47 -12.85
CA GLY A 109 -13.25 -6.02 -13.43
C GLY A 109 -12.75 -4.67 -12.91
N GLY A 110 -13.38 -4.17 -11.85
CA GLY A 110 -13.04 -2.90 -11.23
C GLY A 110 -13.74 -1.72 -11.88
N LEU A 111 -15.02 -1.87 -12.27
CA LEU A 111 -15.80 -0.72 -12.73
C LEU A 111 -15.78 0.38 -11.67
N VAL A 112 -15.56 1.62 -12.08
CA VAL A 112 -15.42 2.76 -11.16
C VAL A 112 -16.75 3.46 -11.01
N PHE A 113 -17.06 3.88 -9.79
CA PHE A 113 -18.15 4.79 -9.50
C PHE A 113 -17.66 5.92 -8.62
N GLU A 114 -18.41 7.02 -8.64
CA GLU A 114 -18.21 8.17 -7.78
C GLU A 114 -19.42 8.31 -6.84
N PHE A 115 -19.17 8.66 -5.58
CA PHE A 115 -20.19 8.80 -4.54
C PHE A 115 -19.96 10.06 -3.71
N ASP A 116 -21.01 10.55 -3.06
CA ASP A 116 -20.95 11.76 -2.24
C ASP A 116 -20.37 11.48 -0.84
N TYR A 117 -19.96 12.56 -0.17
CA TYR A 117 -19.70 12.55 1.26
C TYR A 117 -21.00 12.82 2.03
N PRO A 118 -21.59 11.84 2.73
CA PRO A 118 -22.89 12.01 3.39
C PRO A 118 -22.77 12.61 4.81
N GLY A 119 -21.58 13.03 5.23
CA GLY A 119 -21.25 13.30 6.62
C GLY A 119 -20.75 12.06 7.35
N ILE A 120 -20.65 12.14 8.69
CA ILE A 120 -20.13 11.07 9.55
C ILE A 120 -20.97 10.91 10.81
N SER A 121 -20.95 9.71 11.37
CA SER A 121 -21.54 9.41 12.68
C SER A 121 -20.71 8.35 13.41
N MET A 122 -20.70 8.45 14.74
CA MET A 122 -20.04 7.48 15.63
C MET A 122 -20.92 6.26 15.91
N THR A 123 -22.25 6.39 15.80
CA THR A 123 -23.20 5.37 16.24
C THR A 123 -24.07 4.83 15.12
N ASP A 124 -24.48 5.69 14.19
CA ASP A 124 -25.28 5.32 13.03
C ASP A 124 -24.69 5.94 11.76
N PRO A 125 -23.67 5.30 11.16
CA PRO A 125 -22.97 5.81 10.00
C PRO A 125 -23.95 6.04 8.83
N PRO A 126 -24.03 7.27 8.29
CA PRO A 126 -24.90 7.57 7.16
C PRO A 126 -24.44 6.84 5.89
N GLN A 127 -25.37 6.64 4.96
CA GLN A 127 -25.15 5.91 3.72
C GLN A 127 -24.87 6.90 2.57
N SER A 128 -23.69 6.80 1.93
CA SER A 128 -23.43 7.58 0.71
C SER A 128 -24.26 7.10 -0.46
N GLN A 129 -24.43 7.99 -1.44
CA GLN A 129 -25.17 7.79 -2.68
C GLN A 129 -24.23 7.83 -3.87
N VAL A 130 -24.51 7.00 -4.87
CA VAL A 130 -23.80 7.07 -6.15
C VAL A 130 -24.15 8.38 -6.83
N VAL A 131 -23.13 9.15 -7.17
CA VAL A 131 -23.22 10.41 -7.90
C VAL A 131 -23.00 10.18 -9.39
N ASN A 132 -22.03 9.33 -9.74
CA ASN A 132 -21.77 8.98 -11.13
C ASN A 132 -21.29 7.53 -11.29
N ASN A 133 -21.66 6.93 -12.42
CA ASN A 133 -21.28 5.59 -12.84
C ASN A 133 -20.29 5.70 -14.00
N TRP A 134 -19.00 5.79 -13.69
CA TRP A 134 -17.95 5.95 -14.69
C TRP A 134 -17.71 4.70 -15.52
N GLY A 135 -18.08 3.52 -15.00
CA GLY A 135 -17.93 2.25 -15.68
C GLY A 135 -16.47 1.86 -15.91
N ASP A 136 -16.17 1.39 -17.12
CA ASP A 136 -14.81 1.02 -17.52
C ASP A 136 -13.96 2.27 -17.81
N VAL A 137 -13.25 2.73 -16.78
CA VAL A 137 -12.31 3.85 -16.92
C VAL A 137 -11.04 3.46 -17.68
N TYR A 138 -10.76 2.17 -17.85
CA TYR A 138 -9.51 1.69 -18.45
C TYR A 138 -9.56 1.72 -19.97
N THR A 139 -10.76 1.58 -20.56
CA THR A 139 -11.01 1.56 -22.01
C THR A 139 -10.02 0.66 -22.77
N GLY A 140 -9.82 -0.56 -22.27
CA GLY A 140 -8.90 -1.56 -22.84
C GLY A 140 -7.40 -1.31 -22.64
N ARG A 141 -7.00 -0.31 -21.83
CA ARG A 141 -5.58 -0.01 -21.54
C ARG A 141 -4.97 -0.89 -20.45
N LYS A 142 -5.80 -1.47 -19.58
CA LYS A 142 -5.38 -2.42 -18.55
C LYS A 142 -4.80 -3.68 -19.22
N TRP A 143 -3.50 -3.93 -19.02
CA TRP A 143 -2.76 -4.98 -19.71
C TRP A 143 -1.76 -5.69 -18.79
N VAL A 144 -1.72 -7.03 -18.87
CA VAL A 144 -0.74 -7.89 -18.18
C VAL A 144 -0.24 -8.93 -19.19
N GLY A 145 1.08 -9.02 -19.38
CA GLY A 145 1.68 -9.85 -20.44
C GLY A 145 1.48 -11.36 -20.32
N ASN A 146 1.12 -11.89 -19.14
CA ASN A 146 0.89 -13.34 -18.96
C ASN A 146 -0.40 -13.83 -19.60
N ASP A 147 -1.37 -12.93 -19.83
CA ASP A 147 -2.71 -13.31 -20.27
C ASP A 147 -2.91 -13.07 -21.77
N GLY A 148 -1.83 -13.14 -22.57
CA GLY A 148 -1.90 -13.12 -24.04
C GLY A 148 -2.29 -11.79 -24.67
N GLY A 149 -2.43 -10.72 -23.89
CA GLY A 149 -2.81 -9.40 -24.36
C GLY A 149 -4.31 -9.25 -24.57
N GLY A 150 -4.89 -8.27 -23.88
CA GLY A 150 -6.32 -7.94 -24.02
C GLY A 150 -7.25 -8.85 -23.23
N SER A 151 -6.76 -9.57 -22.21
CA SER A 151 -7.64 -10.14 -21.19
C SER A 151 -8.51 -9.00 -20.68
N GLY A 152 -9.81 -9.07 -20.94
CA GLY A 152 -10.75 -8.04 -20.53
C GLY A 152 -10.76 -7.86 -19.00
N LEU A 153 -11.83 -7.23 -18.52
CA LEU A 153 -12.19 -7.04 -17.12
C LEU A 153 -12.38 -8.35 -16.30
N SER A 154 -11.73 -9.44 -16.69
CA SER A 154 -11.71 -10.72 -15.98
C SER A 154 -11.01 -10.60 -14.63
N GLY A 155 -11.53 -11.36 -13.64
CA GLY A 155 -11.15 -11.23 -12.23
C GLY A 155 -9.67 -11.47 -11.92
N GLY A 156 -8.87 -12.06 -12.81
CA GLY A 156 -7.43 -12.29 -12.58
C GLY A 156 -6.61 -11.02 -12.46
N VAL A 157 -7.05 -9.93 -13.09
CA VAL A 157 -6.38 -8.63 -13.04
C VAL A 157 -7.19 -7.67 -12.19
N ALA A 158 -6.84 -7.57 -10.90
CA ALA A 158 -7.53 -6.69 -9.97
C ALA A 158 -7.03 -5.25 -10.08
N THR A 159 -7.92 -4.30 -9.81
CA THR A 159 -7.57 -2.90 -9.54
C THR A 159 -7.35 -2.79 -8.04
N TYR A 160 -6.20 -2.26 -7.60
CA TYR A 160 -5.82 -2.18 -6.18
C TYR A 160 -5.92 -0.77 -5.61
N GLY A 161 -5.89 0.25 -6.49
CA GLY A 161 -5.86 1.63 -6.02
C GLY A 161 -6.36 2.61 -7.06
N LEU A 162 -6.87 3.73 -6.56
CA LEU A 162 -7.28 4.89 -7.33
C LEU A 162 -6.65 6.14 -6.72
N TYR A 163 -6.37 7.13 -7.54
CA TYR A 163 -5.96 8.46 -7.10
C TYR A 163 -6.44 9.50 -8.10
N TYR A 164 -7.13 10.54 -7.64
CA TYR A 164 -7.54 11.63 -8.49
C TYR A 164 -6.59 12.81 -8.33
N ASP A 165 -5.89 13.15 -9.40
CA ASP A 165 -4.88 14.19 -9.41
C ASP A 165 -5.52 15.56 -9.66
N GLN A 166 -5.91 16.24 -8.58
CA GLN A 166 -6.61 17.53 -8.63
C GLN A 166 -6.01 18.53 -9.63
N PRO A 167 -4.66 18.71 -9.72
CA PRO A 167 -4.08 19.70 -10.63
C PRO A 167 -4.27 19.38 -12.11
N THR A 168 -4.40 18.11 -12.50
CA THR A 168 -4.51 17.69 -13.91
C THR A 168 -5.88 17.15 -14.28
N GLY A 169 -6.74 16.87 -13.30
CA GLY A 169 -8.04 16.26 -13.51
C GLY A 169 -7.98 14.79 -13.96
N LEU A 170 -6.81 14.14 -13.82
CA LEU A 170 -6.62 12.74 -14.21
C LEU A 170 -6.98 11.79 -13.07
N LEU A 171 -7.74 10.74 -13.38
CA LEU A 171 -7.94 9.61 -12.49
C LEU A 171 -6.86 8.56 -12.76
N TYR A 172 -5.92 8.41 -11.85
CA TYR A 172 -4.96 7.32 -11.84
C TYR A 172 -5.61 6.06 -11.28
N TRP A 173 -5.28 4.93 -11.90
CA TRP A 173 -5.61 3.61 -11.41
C TRP A 173 -4.35 2.78 -11.30
N ASN A 174 -4.37 1.87 -10.35
CA ASN A 174 -3.32 0.92 -10.09
C ASN A 174 -3.88 -0.49 -10.14
N TYR A 175 -3.16 -1.42 -10.77
CA TYR A 175 -3.67 -2.75 -11.06
C TYR A 175 -2.57 -3.78 -11.19
N GLY A 176 -2.94 -5.06 -11.20
CA GLY A 176 -2.02 -6.15 -11.49
C GLY A 176 -2.66 -7.52 -11.33
N HIS A 177 -1.96 -8.55 -11.80
CA HIS A 177 -2.44 -9.95 -11.73
C HIS A 177 -1.92 -10.65 -10.47
N TRP A 178 -2.80 -11.25 -9.66
CA TRP A 178 -2.42 -11.85 -8.36
C TRP A 178 -1.22 -12.80 -8.45
N TYR A 179 -1.16 -13.62 -9.49
CA TYR A 179 -0.14 -14.65 -9.70
C TYR A 179 0.84 -14.32 -10.85
N ASN A 180 1.16 -13.05 -11.09
CA ASN A 180 2.16 -12.73 -12.13
C ASN A 180 3.56 -13.22 -11.70
N THR A 181 4.10 -14.20 -12.43
CA THR A 181 5.41 -14.82 -12.14
C THR A 181 6.47 -14.53 -13.19
N THR A 182 6.07 -14.30 -14.44
CA THR A 182 6.95 -14.30 -15.61
C THR A 182 7.20 -12.93 -16.21
N ASN A 183 6.39 -11.91 -15.89
CA ASN A 183 6.47 -10.59 -16.52
C ASN A 183 6.55 -9.47 -15.46
N GLY A 184 7.68 -9.38 -14.76
CA GLY A 184 7.90 -8.38 -13.71
C GLY A 184 7.83 -6.93 -14.21
N GLY A 185 8.16 -6.68 -15.48
CA GLY A 185 8.09 -5.35 -16.10
C GLY A 185 6.71 -4.94 -16.61
N ASN A 186 5.64 -5.65 -16.26
CA ASN A 186 4.30 -5.27 -16.71
C ASN A 186 3.91 -3.87 -16.22
N PRO A 187 3.16 -3.11 -17.03
CA PRO A 187 2.43 -1.97 -16.55
C PRO A 187 1.52 -2.33 -15.38
N SER A 188 1.50 -1.46 -14.37
CA SER A 188 0.63 -1.57 -13.18
C SER A 188 0.01 -0.25 -12.78
N ILE A 189 0.33 0.84 -13.48
CA ILE A 189 -0.21 2.17 -13.24
C ILE A 189 -0.71 2.70 -14.56
N GLY A 190 -1.79 3.46 -14.52
CA GLY A 190 -2.13 4.33 -15.63
C GLY A 190 -3.22 5.27 -15.23
N CYS A 191 -3.80 5.95 -16.22
CA CYS A 191 -4.73 7.02 -15.93
C CYS A 191 -5.74 7.24 -17.03
N SER A 192 -6.79 7.98 -16.67
CA SER A 192 -7.92 8.30 -17.52
C SER A 192 -8.32 9.76 -17.35
N THR A 193 -8.85 10.35 -18.41
CA THR A 193 -9.63 11.59 -18.30
C THR A 193 -11.07 11.26 -17.90
N LEU A 194 -11.71 12.19 -17.20
CA LEU A 194 -13.13 12.13 -16.85
C LEU A 194 -13.85 13.28 -17.56
N ASP A 195 -14.95 12.97 -18.23
CA ASP A 195 -15.84 13.97 -18.82
C ASP A 195 -17.15 14.04 -18.02
N ASP A 196 -17.25 15.05 -17.16
CA ASP A 196 -18.42 15.26 -16.30
C ASP A 196 -19.69 15.60 -17.09
N SER A 197 -19.58 16.07 -18.34
CA SER A 197 -20.75 16.43 -19.16
C SER A 197 -21.42 15.20 -19.78
N THR A 198 -20.62 14.18 -20.10
CA THR A 198 -21.10 12.92 -20.70
C THR A 198 -21.17 11.78 -19.70
N GLY A 199 -20.52 11.93 -18.53
CA GLY A 199 -20.37 10.87 -17.54
C GLY A 199 -19.44 9.75 -18.01
N THR A 200 -18.57 10.01 -18.98
CA THR A 200 -17.69 8.98 -19.56
C THR A 200 -16.23 9.19 -19.16
N ALA A 201 -15.49 8.09 -19.02
CA ALA A 201 -14.05 8.12 -18.79
C ALA A 201 -13.30 7.57 -20.01
N THR A 202 -12.10 8.09 -20.27
CA THR A 202 -11.24 7.60 -21.37
C THR A 202 -9.85 7.28 -20.86
N GLY A 203 -9.43 6.03 -20.97
CA GLY A 203 -8.09 5.56 -20.60
C GLY A 203 -7.04 6.10 -21.56
N ILE A 204 -6.02 6.76 -20.99
CA ILE A 204 -4.89 7.34 -21.73
C ILE A 204 -3.88 6.24 -22.08
N GLY A 205 -3.49 5.44 -21.09
CA GLY A 205 -2.50 4.37 -21.23
C GLY A 205 -2.16 3.74 -19.88
N ALA A 206 -1.35 2.67 -19.94
CA ALA A 206 -0.76 2.00 -18.80
C ALA A 206 0.77 2.02 -18.91
N TRP A 207 1.48 2.14 -17.80
CA TRP A 207 2.94 2.15 -17.77
C TRP A 207 3.51 1.33 -16.63
N SER A 208 4.73 0.82 -16.83
CA SER A 208 5.58 0.31 -15.76
C SER A 208 6.47 1.43 -15.21
N LEU A 209 7.08 1.22 -14.04
CA LEU A 209 8.07 2.15 -13.50
C LEU A 209 9.46 1.53 -13.57
N ASN A 210 10.36 2.13 -14.36
CA ASN A 210 11.68 1.57 -14.66
C ASN A 210 12.58 1.32 -13.44
N ALA A 211 12.39 2.06 -12.35
CA ALA A 211 13.17 1.89 -11.12
C ALA A 211 12.60 0.82 -10.18
N ALA A 212 11.38 0.35 -10.40
CA ALA A 212 10.79 -0.70 -9.57
C ALA A 212 11.29 -2.08 -10.02
N PRO A 213 11.69 -2.98 -9.09
CA PRO A 213 12.16 -4.32 -9.46
C PRO A 213 11.09 -5.16 -10.16
N SER A 214 9.82 -4.92 -9.85
CA SER A 214 8.68 -5.48 -10.56
C SER A 214 7.45 -4.60 -10.34
N GLU A 215 6.42 -4.86 -11.13
CA GLU A 215 5.09 -4.29 -10.97
C GLU A 215 4.44 -4.57 -9.61
N LYS A 216 4.84 -5.62 -8.90
CA LYS A 216 4.32 -5.90 -7.55
C LYS A 216 4.78 -4.89 -6.51
N PHE A 217 5.93 -4.24 -6.73
CA PHE A 217 6.37 -3.10 -5.91
C PHE A 217 5.52 -1.86 -6.14
N THR A 218 4.92 -1.75 -7.32
CA THR A 218 4.20 -0.55 -7.73
C THR A 218 2.69 -0.73 -7.61
N ARG A 219 2.20 -1.85 -7.08
CA ARG A 219 0.79 -2.09 -6.77
C ARG A 219 0.33 -1.43 -5.47
N GLY A 220 -0.99 -1.30 -5.30
CA GLY A 220 -1.65 -0.82 -4.08
C GLY A 220 -2.29 0.55 -4.28
N GLY A 221 -1.60 1.46 -4.95
CA GLY A 221 -2.17 2.77 -5.25
C GLY A 221 -1.15 3.80 -5.70
N VAL A 222 -1.61 5.04 -5.75
CA VAL A 222 -0.84 6.23 -6.11
C VAL A 222 -1.11 7.28 -5.04
N THR A 223 -0.08 8.02 -4.63
CA THR A 223 -0.18 9.12 -3.68
C THR A 223 0.59 10.33 -4.22
N PRO A 224 0.15 11.58 -3.95
CA PRO A 224 0.95 12.74 -4.27
C PRO A 224 2.21 12.76 -3.40
N ILE A 225 3.30 13.30 -3.95
CA ILE A 225 4.50 13.68 -3.20
C ILE A 225 4.39 15.20 -2.98
N PRO A 226 4.59 15.71 -1.77
CA PRO A 226 4.67 17.14 -1.53
C PRO A 226 5.64 17.83 -2.47
N GLN A 227 5.22 18.95 -3.07
CA GLN A 227 6.00 19.62 -4.11
C GLN A 227 7.43 19.94 -3.65
N TRP A 228 7.59 20.37 -2.40
CA TRP A 228 8.91 20.67 -1.84
C TRP A 228 9.85 19.47 -1.81
N PHE A 229 9.32 18.28 -1.50
CA PHE A 229 10.08 17.05 -1.47
C PHE A 229 10.41 16.60 -2.89
N ALA A 230 9.43 16.71 -3.79
CA ALA A 230 9.60 16.38 -5.20
C ALA A 230 10.74 17.18 -5.83
N ASP A 231 10.70 18.51 -5.67
CA ASP A 231 11.70 19.43 -6.23
C ASP A 231 13.11 19.16 -5.67
N SER A 232 13.20 18.86 -4.37
CA SER A 232 14.48 18.77 -3.67
C SER A 232 15.15 17.39 -3.80
N TYR A 233 14.38 16.30 -3.85
CA TYR A 233 14.91 14.94 -3.65
C TYR A 233 14.59 13.95 -4.77
N THR A 234 13.47 14.11 -5.47
CA THR A 234 13.05 13.15 -6.51
C THR A 234 13.30 13.65 -7.93
N GLY A 235 13.82 14.87 -8.09
CA GLY A 235 14.05 15.48 -9.41
C GLY A 235 12.75 15.98 -10.04
N GLY A 236 11.83 16.47 -9.22
CA GLY A 236 10.52 16.98 -9.63
C GLY A 236 9.46 15.90 -9.85
N MET A 237 9.72 14.63 -9.49
CA MET A 237 8.71 13.58 -9.54
C MET A 237 7.67 13.81 -8.44
N ARG A 238 6.46 14.21 -8.82
CA ARG A 238 5.41 14.67 -7.91
C ARG A 238 4.38 13.60 -7.50
N LEU A 239 4.47 12.40 -8.06
CA LEU A 239 3.60 11.27 -7.71
C LEU A 239 4.46 10.11 -7.24
N ALA A 240 3.91 9.28 -6.37
CA ALA A 240 4.49 8.01 -6.00
C ALA A 240 3.47 6.89 -6.16
N ALA A 241 3.93 5.71 -6.55
CA ALA A 241 3.10 4.53 -6.68
C ALA A 241 3.78 3.32 -6.06
N GLY A 242 2.95 2.32 -5.73
CA GLY A 242 3.39 1.20 -4.95
C GLY A 242 3.19 1.47 -3.49
N PHE A 243 2.34 0.67 -2.84
CA PHE A 243 2.27 0.55 -1.39
C PHE A 243 2.86 -0.78 -0.93
N GLY A 244 3.20 -1.68 -1.86
CA GLY A 244 3.90 -2.92 -1.58
C GLY A 244 3.00 -3.98 -0.92
N GLY A 245 3.62 -4.80 -0.09
CA GLY A 245 2.98 -5.95 0.55
C GLY A 245 3.05 -7.23 -0.29
N TYR A 246 2.60 -8.33 0.31
CA TYR A 246 2.65 -9.61 -0.35
C TYR A 246 1.64 -9.73 -1.50
N PHE A 247 2.11 -10.16 -2.66
CA PHE A 247 1.31 -10.65 -3.78
C PHE A 247 1.82 -12.04 -4.14
N SER A 248 0.88 -12.98 -4.36
CA SER A 248 1.18 -14.40 -4.56
C SER A 248 2.34 -14.66 -5.52
N ILE A 249 3.12 -15.68 -5.18
CA ILE A 249 4.34 -16.14 -5.87
C ILE A 249 5.51 -15.16 -5.81
N ILE A 250 6.38 -15.38 -4.83
CA ILE A 250 7.59 -14.60 -4.54
C ILE A 250 8.76 -14.84 -5.49
N SER A 251 8.63 -15.74 -6.47
CA SER A 251 9.69 -15.98 -7.46
C SER A 251 9.87 -14.81 -8.43
N SER A 252 8.88 -13.94 -8.55
CA SER A 252 9.03 -12.60 -9.14
C SER A 252 9.32 -11.62 -8.00
N PRO A 253 10.31 -10.70 -8.13
CA PRO A 253 10.65 -9.76 -7.06
C PRO A 253 9.42 -9.11 -6.49
N ASN A 254 9.24 -9.17 -5.17
CA ASN A 254 8.13 -8.52 -4.48
C ASN A 254 8.64 -7.76 -3.27
N SER A 255 7.84 -6.82 -2.76
CA SER A 255 8.16 -6.11 -1.52
C SER A 255 7.57 -6.86 -0.32
N CYS A 256 8.42 -7.40 0.55
CA CYS A 256 8.05 -7.92 1.87
C CYS A 256 7.93 -6.76 2.87
N GLY A 257 6.93 -5.92 2.61
CA GLY A 257 6.58 -4.72 3.37
C GLY A 257 6.23 -3.54 2.47
N PRO A 258 6.07 -2.33 3.02
CA PRO A 258 5.81 -1.12 2.27
C PRO A 258 6.79 -0.91 1.13
N ALA A 259 6.28 -0.45 0.01
CA ALA A 259 7.10 0.04 -1.10
C ALA A 259 6.62 1.43 -1.49
N LEU A 260 7.46 2.18 -2.20
CA LEU A 260 7.08 3.44 -2.81
C LEU A 260 8.06 3.83 -3.92
N THR A 261 7.54 4.15 -5.10
CA THR A 261 8.33 4.54 -6.28
C THR A 261 7.82 5.86 -6.83
N ALA A 262 8.66 6.89 -6.79
CA ALA A 262 8.37 8.21 -7.32
C ALA A 262 8.39 8.20 -8.87
N PHE A 263 7.49 8.95 -9.50
CA PHE A 263 7.39 9.11 -10.94
C PHE A 263 6.72 10.44 -11.31
N ASN A 264 6.80 10.80 -12.60
CA ASN A 264 6.04 11.92 -13.16
C ASN A 264 4.86 11.41 -13.99
N PRO A 265 3.79 12.22 -14.15
CA PRO A 265 2.75 11.95 -15.14
C PRO A 265 3.36 11.58 -16.51
N PRO A 266 2.70 10.71 -17.28
CA PRO A 266 3.29 10.09 -18.48
C PRO A 266 3.71 11.10 -19.56
N GLY A 267 3.12 12.30 -19.62
CA GLY A 267 3.60 13.40 -20.46
C GLY A 267 3.70 13.09 -21.96
N GLY A 268 2.89 12.14 -22.47
CA GLY A 268 2.95 11.65 -23.86
C GLY A 268 3.75 10.36 -24.06
N ALA A 269 4.24 9.73 -22.98
CA ALA A 269 4.85 8.40 -23.05
C ALA A 269 3.91 7.39 -23.72
N ALA A 270 4.48 6.54 -24.57
CA ALA A 270 3.72 5.52 -25.29
C ALA A 270 3.03 4.57 -24.31
N ASP A 271 1.82 4.11 -24.66
CA ASP A 271 1.11 3.10 -23.88
C ASP A 271 1.96 1.82 -23.74
N ARG A 272 1.91 1.20 -22.57
CA ARG A 272 2.67 0.01 -22.16
C ARG A 272 4.19 0.18 -22.15
N SER A 273 4.69 1.41 -22.14
CA SER A 273 6.10 1.70 -21.94
C SER A 273 6.45 1.89 -20.46
N GLY A 274 7.74 2.04 -20.17
CA GLY A 274 8.23 2.30 -18.82
C GLY A 274 8.49 3.79 -18.57
N LEU A 275 8.01 4.31 -17.44
CA LEU A 275 8.23 5.70 -17.04
C LEU A 275 9.55 5.88 -16.27
N PRO A 276 10.25 7.02 -16.48
CA PRO A 276 11.30 7.47 -15.59
C PRO A 276 10.77 7.54 -14.15
N SER A 277 11.50 6.92 -13.23
CA SER A 277 11.06 6.74 -11.86
C SER A 277 12.25 6.60 -10.91
N LYS A 278 11.97 6.66 -9.61
CA LYS A 278 12.95 6.50 -8.54
C LYS A 278 12.32 5.73 -7.37
N GLN A 279 12.83 4.55 -7.04
CA GLN A 279 12.39 3.84 -5.85
C GLN A 279 12.88 4.56 -4.60
N ILE A 280 11.97 4.89 -3.69
CA ILE A 280 12.26 5.59 -2.44
C ILE A 280 11.95 4.76 -1.19
N LEU A 281 11.25 3.63 -1.35
CA LEU A 281 11.00 2.63 -0.31
C LEU A 281 10.75 1.25 -0.96
N GLY A 282 11.18 0.18 -0.30
CA GLY A 282 10.84 -1.19 -0.71
C GLY A 282 11.77 -2.23 -0.13
N TYR A 283 11.21 -3.40 0.18
CA TYR A 283 11.88 -4.50 0.85
C TYR A 283 11.92 -5.72 -0.06
N ALA A 284 12.89 -5.75 -0.96
CA ALA A 284 12.94 -6.81 -1.95
C ALA A 284 13.13 -8.19 -1.33
N TRP A 285 12.33 -9.14 -1.82
CA TRP A 285 12.46 -10.54 -1.48
C TRP A 285 12.79 -11.37 -2.72
N GLY A 286 13.82 -12.20 -2.61
CA GLY A 286 14.25 -13.13 -3.64
C GLY A 286 15.34 -14.08 -3.14
N PRO A 287 15.58 -15.22 -3.82
CA PRO A 287 16.57 -16.22 -3.41
C PRO A 287 18.02 -15.73 -3.40
N GLN A 288 18.31 -14.62 -4.08
CA GLN A 288 19.62 -13.96 -4.07
C GLN A 288 19.74 -12.90 -2.96
N ASP A 289 18.68 -12.70 -2.18
CA ASP A 289 18.47 -11.47 -1.43
C ASP A 289 18.43 -11.64 0.09
N SER A 290 19.03 -12.71 0.60
CA SER A 290 19.13 -13.01 2.03
C SER A 290 19.81 -11.92 2.87
N THR A 291 20.40 -10.91 2.22
CA THR A 291 21.04 -9.75 2.86
C THR A 291 20.14 -8.52 2.97
N HIS A 292 19.03 -8.46 2.22
CA HIS A 292 18.07 -7.36 2.36
C HIS A 292 17.22 -7.55 3.61
N ASP A 293 17.06 -6.45 4.34
CA ASP A 293 16.12 -6.41 5.45
C ASP A 293 14.67 -6.43 4.92
N ARG A 294 13.74 -6.83 5.77
CA ARG A 294 12.30 -6.81 5.47
C ARG A 294 11.62 -5.65 6.19
N GLY A 295 10.38 -5.34 5.83
CA GLY A 295 9.57 -4.42 6.64
C GLY A 295 9.41 -4.98 8.04
N HIS A 296 9.77 -4.20 9.06
CA HIS A 296 9.63 -4.62 10.46
C HIS A 296 8.17 -4.50 10.92
N ARG A 297 7.75 -5.45 11.75
CA ARG A 297 6.42 -5.48 12.39
C ARG A 297 6.49 -6.09 13.79
N PRO A 298 5.42 -6.03 14.60
CA PRO A 298 5.38 -6.73 15.89
C PRO A 298 5.70 -8.23 15.76
N PRO A 299 6.42 -8.84 16.72
CA PRO A 299 6.83 -10.25 16.65
C PRO A 299 5.77 -11.21 17.21
N ASP A 300 4.49 -10.84 17.17
CA ASP A 300 3.35 -11.51 17.81
C ASP A 300 2.82 -12.71 16.99
N TYR A 301 3.71 -13.37 16.26
CA TYR A 301 3.36 -14.46 15.36
C TYR A 301 4.44 -15.53 15.29
N ASN A 302 4.05 -16.71 14.78
CA ASN A 302 4.95 -17.77 14.38
C ASN A 302 4.48 -18.35 13.05
N SER A 303 5.41 -18.52 12.11
CA SER A 303 5.18 -19.19 10.83
C SER A 303 5.46 -20.69 10.97
N SER A 304 4.44 -21.52 10.77
CA SER A 304 4.63 -22.98 10.71
C SER A 304 4.99 -23.50 9.30
N TYR A 305 5.28 -22.59 8.37
CA TYR A 305 5.59 -22.87 6.96
C TYR A 305 6.96 -22.24 6.55
N ASP A 306 7.57 -22.75 5.48
CA ASP A 306 8.89 -22.33 4.92
C ASP A 306 10.08 -22.36 5.90
N GLY A 307 10.17 -23.40 6.73
CA GLY A 307 11.38 -23.66 7.53
C GLY A 307 11.75 -22.56 8.52
N GLY A 308 10.79 -21.73 8.93
CA GLY A 308 11.01 -20.62 9.87
C GLY A 308 11.65 -19.38 9.25
N ALA A 309 11.83 -19.30 7.92
CA ALA A 309 12.37 -18.11 7.25
C ALA A 309 11.53 -16.84 7.50
N TRP A 310 10.24 -17.02 7.83
CA TRP A 310 9.32 -15.94 8.16
C TRP A 310 9.19 -15.67 9.65
N ASN A 311 9.80 -16.47 10.52
CA ASN A 311 9.68 -16.28 11.96
C ASN A 311 10.38 -15.00 12.43
N PRO A 312 9.89 -14.39 13.52
CA PRO A 312 10.64 -13.35 14.21
C PRO A 312 12.05 -13.84 14.59
N THR A 313 13.03 -12.95 14.52
CA THR A 313 14.42 -13.26 14.89
C THR A 313 14.97 -12.20 15.84
N VAL A 314 15.99 -12.57 16.62
CA VAL A 314 16.62 -11.63 17.55
C VAL A 314 17.67 -10.80 16.81
N ILE A 315 17.44 -9.49 16.68
CA ILE A 315 18.39 -8.52 16.15
C ILE A 315 18.84 -7.62 17.31
N ASN A 316 20.14 -7.58 17.59
CA ASN A 316 20.72 -6.77 18.67
C ASN A 316 20.06 -6.97 20.04
N GLY A 317 19.64 -8.21 20.35
CA GLY A 317 18.98 -8.55 21.61
C GLY A 317 17.48 -8.25 21.67
N VAL A 318 16.88 -7.73 20.58
CA VAL A 318 15.45 -7.46 20.48
C VAL A 318 14.81 -8.47 19.54
N LEU A 319 13.69 -9.07 19.94
CA LEU A 319 12.91 -9.93 19.05
C LEU A 319 12.17 -9.06 18.02
N THR A 320 12.53 -9.20 16.75
CA THR A 320 12.00 -8.41 15.64
C THR A 320 11.15 -9.30 14.73
N GLY A 321 9.90 -8.87 14.50
CA GLY A 321 9.02 -9.47 13.50
C GLY A 321 9.25 -8.85 12.13
N PHE A 322 8.88 -9.58 11.08
CA PHE A 322 9.01 -9.11 9.70
C PHE A 322 7.71 -9.30 8.96
N ASP A 323 7.46 -8.45 7.97
CA ASP A 323 6.35 -8.62 7.06
C ASP A 323 6.49 -9.95 6.33
N THR A 324 5.38 -10.69 6.37
CA THR A 324 5.25 -12.04 5.87
C THR A 324 4.29 -12.08 4.69
N TRP A 325 4.10 -13.27 4.12
CA TRP A 325 3.14 -13.47 3.05
C TRP A 325 1.67 -13.35 3.49
N SER A 326 1.37 -13.37 4.80
CA SER A 326 0.01 -13.16 5.30
C SER A 326 -0.39 -11.69 5.38
N ASP A 327 0.58 -10.77 5.23
CA ASP A 327 0.40 -9.36 5.52
C ASP A 327 0.01 -8.59 4.27
N ILE A 328 -0.97 -7.69 4.44
CA ILE A 328 -1.71 -7.08 3.34
C ILE A 328 -1.76 -5.57 3.52
N ILE A 329 -1.23 -4.85 2.54
CA ILE A 329 -1.25 -3.38 2.52
C ILE A 329 -2.33 -2.88 1.56
N TYR A 330 -2.38 -3.43 0.34
CA TYR A 330 -3.27 -3.01 -0.75
C TYR A 330 -3.36 -1.47 -0.87
N GLY A 331 -4.55 -0.89 -0.73
CA GLY A 331 -4.80 0.55 -0.83
C GLY A 331 -4.37 1.35 0.41
N GLY A 332 -3.64 0.74 1.34
CA GLY A 332 -3.33 1.25 2.68
C GLY A 332 -2.35 2.41 2.78
N GLY A 333 -1.88 3.02 1.68
CA GLY A 333 -0.82 4.03 1.69
C GLY A 333 -1.30 5.45 1.40
N THR A 334 -0.73 6.45 2.09
CA THR A 334 -0.91 7.86 1.73
C THR A 334 0.24 8.74 2.26
N TRP A 335 0.55 9.83 1.57
CA TRP A 335 1.46 10.87 2.06
C TRP A 335 0.67 11.94 2.80
N ILE A 336 1.05 12.22 4.05
CA ILE A 336 0.47 13.29 4.84
C ILE A 336 1.50 14.41 4.97
N ASP A 337 1.17 15.58 4.41
CA ASP A 337 1.93 16.81 4.62
C ASP A 337 0.99 17.89 5.17
N SER A 338 1.16 18.24 6.44
CA SER A 338 0.41 19.32 7.06
C SER A 338 0.73 20.65 6.37
N ALA A 339 -0.29 21.42 6.01
CA ALA A 339 -0.13 22.78 5.46
C ALA A 339 0.59 23.74 6.42
N ASN A 340 0.50 23.51 7.73
CA ASN A 340 1.32 24.23 8.71
C ASN A 340 2.78 23.80 8.57
N ALA A 341 3.69 24.74 8.30
CA ALA A 341 5.13 24.52 8.18
C ALA A 341 5.80 23.86 9.40
N THR A 342 5.14 23.91 10.56
CA THR A 342 5.57 23.23 11.80
C THR A 342 4.75 22.00 12.16
N GLY A 343 3.68 21.74 11.39
CA GLY A 343 2.81 20.60 11.61
C GLY A 343 3.47 19.29 11.20
N PRO A 344 2.88 18.16 11.60
CA PRO A 344 3.49 16.86 11.42
C PRO A 344 3.39 16.41 9.96
N GLN A 345 4.29 15.50 9.57
CA GLN A 345 4.38 14.95 8.22
C GLN A 345 4.77 13.47 8.27
N GLY A 346 4.62 12.76 7.16
CA GLY A 346 5.09 11.40 7.01
C GLY A 346 4.36 10.65 5.90
N VAL A 347 4.94 9.53 5.48
CA VAL A 347 4.24 8.56 4.64
C VAL A 347 3.65 7.48 5.53
N LEU A 348 2.32 7.39 5.53
CA LEU A 348 1.55 6.44 6.31
C LEU A 348 1.20 5.21 5.46
N PHE A 349 1.37 4.03 6.07
CA PHE A 349 0.84 2.76 5.60
C PHE A 349 -0.02 2.15 6.71
N ILE A 350 -1.20 1.64 6.34
CA ILE A 350 -2.06 0.84 7.21
C ILE A 350 -2.11 -0.56 6.62
N GLU A 351 -1.64 -1.52 7.41
CA GLU A 351 -1.50 -2.90 6.95
C GLU A 351 -2.30 -3.84 7.83
N LYS A 352 -2.93 -4.83 7.20
CA LYS A 352 -3.49 -5.96 7.91
C LYS A 352 -2.39 -6.99 8.14
N LEU A 353 -2.14 -7.29 9.40
CA LEU A 353 -1.14 -8.26 9.84
C LEU A 353 -1.82 -9.58 10.22
N GLY A 354 -1.24 -10.70 9.80
CA GLY A 354 -1.55 -12.00 10.40
C GLY A 354 -0.84 -12.17 11.74
N THR A 355 -1.57 -12.51 12.80
CA THR A 355 -1.06 -12.70 14.18
C THR A 355 -1.25 -14.13 14.69
N GLY A 356 -0.50 -14.53 15.72
CA GLY A 356 -0.52 -15.90 16.23
C GLY A 356 0.13 -16.89 15.26
N ASN A 357 -0.51 -18.04 15.00
CA ASN A 357 0.03 -18.99 14.03
C ASN A 357 -0.35 -18.56 12.60
N VAL A 358 0.63 -18.24 11.78
CA VAL A 358 0.49 -17.98 10.34
C VAL A 358 1.01 -19.18 9.56
N TYR A 359 0.24 -19.69 8.60
CA TYR A 359 0.61 -20.89 7.85
C TYR A 359 -0.05 -20.99 6.47
N TYR A 360 0.61 -21.68 5.56
CA TYR A 360 0.07 -21.96 4.24
C TYR A 360 -0.55 -23.35 4.23
N GLN A 361 -1.82 -23.47 3.83
CA GLN A 361 -2.54 -24.74 3.75
C GLN A 361 -3.52 -24.71 2.58
N THR A 362 -3.64 -25.84 1.87
CA THR A 362 -4.60 -26.03 0.76
C THR A 362 -4.55 -24.92 -0.29
N SER A 363 -3.33 -24.54 -0.69
CA SER A 363 -3.08 -23.45 -1.64
C SER A 363 -3.56 -22.07 -1.18
N ASP A 364 -3.71 -21.89 0.13
CA ASP A 364 -4.21 -20.65 0.71
C ASP A 364 -3.46 -20.23 1.97
N ARG A 365 -3.58 -18.95 2.30
CA ARG A 365 -2.93 -18.27 3.42
C ARG A 365 -3.82 -18.31 4.64
N HIS A 366 -3.30 -18.66 5.81
CA HIS A 366 -4.09 -18.75 7.04
C HIS A 366 -3.41 -18.04 8.19
N THR A 367 -4.22 -17.51 9.09
CA THR A 367 -3.76 -16.93 10.35
C THR A 367 -4.74 -17.20 11.49
N SER A 368 -4.24 -17.21 12.72
CA SER A 368 -5.04 -17.39 13.93
C SER A 368 -5.72 -16.12 14.40
N GLY A 369 -5.15 -14.97 14.05
CA GLY A 369 -5.67 -13.63 14.34
C GLY A 369 -5.26 -12.63 13.28
N ALA A 370 -5.88 -11.45 13.31
CA ALA A 370 -5.53 -10.34 12.46
C ALA A 370 -5.62 -9.03 13.22
N GLU A 371 -4.71 -8.12 12.91
CA GLU A 371 -4.71 -6.77 13.46
C GLU A 371 -4.32 -5.76 12.40
N TYR A 372 -4.76 -4.51 12.54
CA TYR A 372 -4.22 -3.43 11.72
C TYR A 372 -3.03 -2.79 12.43
N VAL A 373 -1.94 -2.62 11.69
CA VAL A 373 -0.79 -1.83 12.11
C VAL A 373 -0.71 -0.55 11.28
N TRP A 374 -0.41 0.55 11.96
CA TRP A 374 -0.12 1.83 11.35
C TRP A 374 1.39 2.01 11.34
N LYS A 375 2.00 2.17 10.17
CA LYS A 375 3.44 2.38 9.99
C LYS A 375 3.67 3.74 9.35
N VAL A 376 4.55 4.55 9.93
CA VAL A 376 4.90 5.87 9.40
C VAL A 376 6.40 5.93 9.10
N TYR A 377 6.72 6.36 7.88
CA TYR A 377 8.08 6.61 7.44
C TYR A 377 8.36 8.11 7.44
N SER A 378 9.55 8.49 7.89
CA SER A 378 9.98 9.88 7.91
C SER A 378 10.40 10.34 6.50
N GLU A 379 10.11 11.59 6.15
CA GLU A 379 10.62 12.22 4.94
C GLU A 379 12.15 12.28 4.95
N LYS A 380 12.77 12.39 6.12
CA LYS A 380 14.24 12.40 6.26
C LYS A 380 14.86 11.10 5.75
N ASP A 381 14.27 9.96 6.10
CA ASP A 381 14.73 8.66 5.62
C ASP A 381 14.45 8.47 4.13
N LEU A 382 13.27 8.87 3.67
CA LEU A 382 12.91 8.81 2.24
C LEU A 382 13.82 9.72 1.40
N ALA A 383 14.19 10.91 1.90
CA ALA A 383 15.14 11.81 1.25
C ALA A 383 16.54 11.21 1.19
N ALA A 384 16.97 10.52 2.26
CA ALA A 384 18.24 9.79 2.26
C ALA A 384 18.25 8.67 1.20
N VAL A 385 17.14 7.95 1.01
CA VAL A 385 17.03 6.97 -0.10
C VAL A 385 17.02 7.67 -1.45
N ALA A 386 16.22 8.72 -1.62
CA ALA A 386 16.07 9.43 -2.88
C ALA A 386 17.38 10.09 -3.37
N THR A 387 18.28 10.43 -2.45
CA THR A 387 19.62 10.98 -2.73
C THR A 387 20.71 9.91 -2.84
N GLY A 388 20.39 8.64 -2.60
CA GLY A 388 21.33 7.51 -2.65
C GLY A 388 22.20 7.36 -1.40
N ALA A 389 21.93 8.12 -0.33
CA ALA A 389 22.61 7.97 0.96
C ALA A 389 22.19 6.69 1.71
N LYS A 390 20.99 6.18 1.44
CA LYS A 390 20.48 4.87 1.90
C LYS A 390 19.91 4.09 0.71
N GLN A 391 19.86 2.77 0.85
CA GLN A 391 19.09 1.89 -0.04
C GLN A 391 17.63 1.80 0.42
N PRO A 392 16.67 1.49 -0.48
CA PRO A 392 15.24 1.45 -0.15
C PRO A 392 14.88 0.53 1.03
N TYR A 393 15.58 -0.59 1.20
CA TYR A 393 15.33 -1.58 2.26
C TYR A 393 16.04 -1.26 3.59
N GLN A 394 16.86 -0.21 3.65
CA GLN A 394 17.63 0.14 4.86
C GLN A 394 16.87 1.04 5.84
N ILE A 395 15.70 1.53 5.46
CA ILE A 395 14.85 2.37 6.31
C ILE A 395 13.74 1.52 6.89
N GLN A 396 13.30 1.85 8.10
CA GLN A 396 12.21 1.16 8.81
C GLN A 396 11.19 2.21 9.27
N PRO A 397 9.94 1.82 9.60
CA PRO A 397 8.97 2.76 10.16
C PRO A 397 9.55 3.45 11.40
N ILE A 398 9.49 4.78 11.45
CA ILE A 398 9.95 5.54 12.62
C ILE A 398 8.91 5.54 13.74
N ASN A 399 7.62 5.47 13.36
CA ASN A 399 6.51 5.24 14.27
C ASN A 399 5.72 4.03 13.78
N MET A 400 5.31 3.19 14.73
CA MET A 400 4.50 2.01 14.48
C MET A 400 3.60 1.74 15.67
N TRP A 401 2.31 1.53 15.44
CA TRP A 401 1.35 1.18 16.50
C TRP A 401 0.22 0.29 15.98
N LEU A 402 -0.38 -0.48 16.87
CA LEU A 402 -1.58 -1.26 16.59
C LEU A 402 -2.80 -0.34 16.62
N ASP A 403 -3.76 -0.61 15.74
CA ASP A 403 -5.07 0.03 15.79
C ASP A 403 -5.75 -0.22 17.14
N ASP A 404 -6.47 0.76 17.66
CA ASP A 404 -7.11 0.69 18.98
C ASP A 404 -8.45 -0.07 18.97
N GLY A 405 -8.76 -0.75 17.87
CA GLY A 405 -10.02 -1.47 17.65
C GLY A 405 -11.09 -0.61 16.97
N THR A 406 -10.77 0.63 16.59
CA THR A 406 -11.66 1.48 15.81
C THR A 406 -11.86 0.92 14.40
N LEU A 407 -10.80 0.41 13.76
CA LEU A 407 -10.90 -0.25 12.48
C LEU A 407 -11.24 -1.73 12.70
N PRO A 408 -12.37 -2.24 12.16
CA PRO A 408 -12.75 -3.62 12.34
C PRO A 408 -11.80 -4.52 11.55
N CYS A 409 -11.02 -5.34 12.25
CA CYS A 409 -10.18 -6.35 11.63
C CYS A 409 -10.87 -7.71 11.60
N ASP A 410 -10.30 -8.65 10.85
CA ASP A 410 -10.69 -10.06 10.90
C ASP A 410 -10.26 -10.66 12.25
N GLY A 411 -10.88 -11.78 12.64
CA GLY A 411 -10.31 -12.65 13.68
C GLY A 411 -9.26 -13.56 13.05
N ALA A 412 -9.50 -14.87 13.09
CA ALA A 412 -8.82 -15.79 12.18
C ALA A 412 -9.34 -15.62 10.74
N TYR A 413 -8.46 -15.81 9.75
CA TYR A 413 -8.88 -15.80 8.34
C TYR A 413 -8.12 -16.81 7.48
N SER A 414 -8.77 -17.16 6.36
CA SER A 414 -8.19 -17.84 5.19
C SER A 414 -8.12 -16.84 4.04
N GLY A 415 -7.14 -16.99 3.15
CA GLY A 415 -6.91 -16.11 2.02
C GLY A 415 -6.48 -14.73 2.42
N ASP A 416 -7.05 -13.73 1.77
CA ASP A 416 -6.83 -12.33 2.08
C ASP A 416 -7.73 -11.84 3.22
N GLY A 417 -8.57 -12.71 3.79
CA GLY A 417 -9.63 -12.35 4.72
C GLY A 417 -10.71 -11.45 4.10
N TYR A 418 -11.64 -10.99 4.92
CA TYR A 418 -12.78 -10.19 4.45
C TYR A 418 -12.58 -8.70 4.71
N ARG A 419 -11.94 -8.36 5.83
CA ARG A 419 -11.74 -6.98 6.28
C ARG A 419 -10.37 -6.48 5.91
N MET A 420 -10.28 -5.76 4.81
CA MET A 420 -9.03 -5.24 4.26
C MET A 420 -9.12 -3.73 4.06
N VAL A 421 -7.98 -3.05 4.14
CA VAL A 421 -7.93 -1.63 3.78
C VAL A 421 -8.07 -1.52 2.25
N GLY A 422 -9.24 -1.05 1.82
CA GLY A 422 -9.57 -0.84 0.43
C GLY A 422 -8.90 0.40 -0.14
N GLY A 423 -8.63 1.42 0.68
CA GLY A 423 -7.99 2.66 0.24
C GLY A 423 -7.83 3.69 1.36
N VAL A 424 -6.76 4.48 1.31
CA VAL A 424 -6.48 5.56 2.26
C VAL A 424 -6.20 6.86 1.52
N VAL A 425 -6.88 7.94 1.92
CA VAL A 425 -6.61 9.27 1.36
C VAL A 425 -6.55 10.33 2.44
N TYR A 426 -5.52 11.17 2.38
CA TYR A 426 -5.45 12.39 3.15
C TYR A 426 -5.95 13.57 2.31
N ASN A 427 -6.88 14.34 2.88
CA ASN A 427 -7.35 15.59 2.28
C ASN A 427 -6.74 16.78 3.05
N PRO A 428 -5.81 17.53 2.44
CA PRO A 428 -5.17 18.66 3.11
C PRO A 428 -6.13 19.85 3.32
N THR A 429 -7.28 19.88 2.64
CA THR A 429 -8.25 20.99 2.73
C THR A 429 -9.00 20.96 4.06
N ASP A 430 -9.48 19.78 4.46
CA ASP A 430 -10.18 19.58 5.74
C ASP A 430 -9.27 18.95 6.81
N THR A 431 -8.03 18.57 6.45
CA THR A 431 -7.03 17.86 7.26
C THR A 431 -7.55 16.53 7.82
N ASN A 432 -8.44 15.86 7.08
CA ASN A 432 -8.96 14.56 7.44
C ASN A 432 -8.25 13.44 6.67
N LEU A 433 -8.08 12.32 7.34
CA LEU A 433 -7.70 11.04 6.77
C LEU A 433 -8.96 10.19 6.62
N TYR A 434 -9.21 9.70 5.41
CA TYR A 434 -10.32 8.81 5.08
C TYR A 434 -9.77 7.42 4.78
N ILE A 435 -10.29 6.41 5.47
CA ILE A 435 -9.83 5.02 5.36
C ILE A 435 -11.02 4.15 5.00
N SER A 436 -11.03 3.60 3.78
CA SER A 436 -11.99 2.59 3.38
C SER A 436 -11.56 1.22 3.89
N VAL A 437 -12.40 0.57 4.68
CA VAL A 437 -12.25 -0.84 5.05
C VAL A 437 -13.36 -1.63 4.37
N VAL A 438 -12.98 -2.66 3.62
CA VAL A 438 -13.87 -3.56 2.88
C VAL A 438 -14.48 -4.59 3.85
N GLY A 439 -15.63 -5.16 3.53
CA GLY A 439 -16.17 -6.31 4.27
C GLY A 439 -16.63 -6.00 5.71
N VAL A 440 -17.05 -4.76 5.96
CA VAL A 440 -17.46 -4.29 7.29
C VAL A 440 -18.95 -4.54 7.52
N ASP A 441 -19.77 -4.03 6.61
CA ASP A 441 -21.22 -4.10 6.69
C ASP A 441 -21.70 -5.33 5.90
N SER A 442 -22.36 -6.30 6.55
CA SER A 442 -22.76 -7.55 5.87
C SER A 442 -24.21 -7.93 6.14
N ASN A 443 -24.84 -8.54 5.14
CA ASN A 443 -26.14 -9.19 5.26
C ASN A 443 -26.03 -10.74 5.42
N GLY A 444 -24.82 -11.26 5.60
CA GLY A 444 -24.53 -12.70 5.66
C GLY A 444 -24.22 -13.35 4.31
N PHE A 445 -24.37 -12.63 3.20
CA PHE A 445 -23.99 -13.09 1.85
C PHE A 445 -22.93 -12.18 1.24
N GLU A 446 -23.20 -10.87 1.24
CA GLU A 446 -22.30 -9.83 0.75
C GLU A 446 -21.76 -8.99 1.91
N ALA A 447 -20.61 -8.36 1.69
CA ALA A 447 -19.92 -7.56 2.68
C ALA A 447 -19.37 -6.25 2.08
N TRP A 448 -20.05 -5.15 2.36
CA TRP A 448 -19.77 -3.81 1.87
C TRP A 448 -18.71 -3.10 2.70
N GLY A 449 -18.07 -2.12 2.07
CA GLY A 449 -17.09 -1.28 2.72
C GLY A 449 -17.70 -0.18 3.58
N ARG A 450 -16.89 0.36 4.49
CA ARG A 450 -17.16 1.55 5.28
C ARG A 450 -15.95 2.47 5.27
N VAL A 451 -16.17 3.79 5.21
CA VAL A 451 -15.10 4.78 5.34
C VAL A 451 -15.06 5.32 6.76
N TYR A 452 -13.89 5.21 7.39
CA TYR A 452 -13.55 5.75 8.70
C TYR A 452 -12.81 7.06 8.53
N VAL A 453 -13.17 8.06 9.34
CA VAL A 453 -12.65 9.42 9.20
C VAL A 453 -11.91 9.82 10.47
N TYR A 454 -10.67 10.25 10.30
CA TYR A 454 -9.81 10.75 11.37
C TYR A 454 -9.40 12.18 11.09
N LYS A 455 -9.43 13.04 12.10
CA LYS A 455 -8.76 14.34 12.04
C LYS A 455 -7.26 14.15 12.23
N VAL A 456 -6.45 14.76 11.39
CA VAL A 456 -4.99 14.85 11.58
C VAL A 456 -4.67 16.19 12.26
N ASN A 457 -4.27 16.13 13.53
CA ASN A 457 -4.00 17.30 14.36
C ASN A 457 -2.57 17.80 14.16
N GLY A 458 -2.44 19.11 13.95
CA GLY A 458 -1.16 19.79 13.68
C GLY A 458 -0.22 19.93 14.88
N THR A 459 -0.67 19.62 16.10
CA THR A 459 0.15 19.65 17.30
C THR A 459 -0.05 18.34 18.05
N THR A 460 1.03 17.59 18.27
CA THR A 460 1.04 16.62 19.36
C THR A 460 1.03 17.45 20.64
N SER A 461 -0.07 17.45 21.39
CA SER A 461 0.05 17.74 22.82
C SER A 461 1.05 16.72 23.34
N GLY A 462 2.22 17.17 23.79
CA GLY A 462 3.39 16.34 24.13
C GLY A 462 3.17 15.40 25.33
N GLY A 463 2.17 14.52 25.24
CA GLY A 463 2.02 13.35 26.08
C GLY A 463 2.96 12.29 25.57
N GLY A 464 4.21 12.34 26.04
CA GLY A 464 5.16 11.26 25.88
C GLY A 464 4.63 9.99 26.53
N GLY A 465 3.85 9.22 25.78
CA GLY A 465 3.53 7.83 26.09
C GLY A 465 4.75 6.97 25.79
N GLY A 466 5.79 7.10 26.63
CA GLY A 466 6.86 6.14 26.67
C GLY A 466 6.27 4.80 27.09
N GLY A 467 6.06 3.91 26.12
CA GLY A 467 5.82 2.49 26.34
C GLY A 467 7.07 1.86 26.96
N GLY A 468 7.28 2.09 28.25
CA GLY A 468 8.27 1.41 29.06
C GLY A 468 7.79 0.00 29.35
N GLY A 469 8.39 -0.97 28.67
CA GLY A 469 8.26 -2.38 29.01
C GLY A 469 8.64 -2.61 30.47
N GLY A 470 7.71 -3.19 31.22
CA GLY A 470 7.91 -3.60 32.60
C GLY A 470 8.91 -4.75 32.72
N GLY A 471 9.79 -4.63 33.71
CA GLY A 471 10.78 -5.65 34.05
C GLY A 471 11.41 -5.41 35.43
N GLY A 472 10.62 -5.69 36.48
CA GLY A 472 11.00 -6.20 37.81
C GLY A 472 12.20 -5.64 38.59
N GLY A 473 11.93 -5.25 39.85
CA GLY A 473 12.90 -5.46 40.94
C GLY A 473 12.94 -4.43 42.08
N GLY A 474 12.11 -4.67 43.11
CA GLY A 474 12.53 -4.61 44.53
C GLY A 474 12.83 -3.27 45.23
N GLY A 475 12.08 -3.00 46.31
CA GLY A 475 12.69 -2.54 47.57
C GLY A 475 12.17 -1.23 48.20
N GLY A 476 11.28 -1.36 49.20
CA GLY A 476 11.52 -0.82 50.56
C GLY A 476 11.13 0.62 50.94
N GLY A 477 10.21 0.72 51.92
CA GLY A 477 10.06 1.82 52.91
C GLY A 477 9.31 3.07 52.41
N GLY A 478 8.41 3.73 53.13
CA GLY A 478 8.06 3.76 54.55
C GLY A 478 7.70 5.21 54.92
N GLY A 479 6.59 5.43 55.63
CA GLY A 479 6.14 6.74 56.18
C GLY A 479 5.15 7.47 55.28
N GLY A 480 3.95 7.88 55.69
CA GLY A 480 3.49 8.34 57.00
C GLY A 480 3.24 9.85 56.90
N GLY A 481 1.98 10.29 56.85
CA GLY A 481 1.66 11.72 56.77
C GLY A 481 0.19 12.03 56.53
N SER A 482 -0.55 12.14 57.63
CA SER A 482 -1.93 12.60 57.76
C SER A 482 -2.11 14.12 57.57
N GLY A 483 -3.24 14.53 57.01
CA GLY A 483 -3.82 15.89 57.07
C GLY A 483 -4.75 16.08 55.87
N GLY A 484 -6.08 16.20 55.98
CA GLY A 484 -6.85 16.97 56.95
C GLY A 484 -7.20 18.32 56.32
N GLY A 485 -8.33 18.43 55.62
CA GLY A 485 -8.75 19.66 54.96
C GLY A 485 -10.13 19.58 54.31
N THR A 486 -11.09 20.18 54.99
CA THR A 486 -12.54 20.22 54.77
C THR A 486 -13.02 21.30 53.79
N GLY A 487 -14.21 21.09 53.21
CA GLY A 487 -15.08 22.12 52.58
C GLY A 487 -15.39 21.78 51.11
N GLY A 488 -16.58 21.38 50.67
CA GLY A 488 -17.94 21.68 51.14
C GLY A 488 -18.52 22.80 50.28
N HIS A 489 -19.41 22.49 49.32
CA HIS A 489 -20.60 23.29 48.94
C HIS A 489 -21.47 22.58 47.86
N HIS A 490 -22.61 22.06 48.33
CA HIS A 490 -23.97 21.99 47.79
C HIS A 490 -24.27 22.21 46.28
N GLY A 491 -25.10 21.29 45.76
CA GLY A 491 -26.01 21.53 44.63
C GLY A 491 -26.79 20.26 44.25
N ALA A 492 -27.96 20.05 44.86
CA ALA A 492 -28.82 18.87 44.67
C ALA A 492 -30.20 19.25 44.07
N PHE A 493 -30.82 18.23 43.45
CA PHE A 493 -32.23 18.00 43.07
C PHE A 493 -32.68 18.31 41.61
N PRO A 494 -33.67 17.57 41.04
CA PRO A 494 -34.26 16.26 41.41
C PRO A 494 -34.45 15.24 40.25
N LEU A 495 -34.79 14.00 40.64
CA LEU A 495 -35.14 12.76 39.90
C LEU A 495 -36.43 12.90 39.03
N PRO A 496 -36.74 11.96 38.10
CA PRO A 496 -37.32 10.61 38.39
C PRO A 496 -36.66 9.50 37.52
N GLY A 497 -36.65 8.19 37.82
CA GLY A 497 -37.43 7.33 38.70
C GLY A 497 -37.76 6.04 37.91
N HIS A 498 -37.21 4.88 38.35
CA HIS A 498 -37.63 3.48 38.09
C HIS A 498 -37.69 2.99 36.61
N GLN A 499 -37.41 1.73 36.24
CA GLN A 499 -37.80 0.44 36.81
C GLN A 499 -36.80 -0.68 36.45
N HIS A 500 -36.64 -1.66 37.35
CA HIS A 500 -36.02 -2.96 37.09
C HIS A 500 -36.99 -3.87 36.32
N GLY A 501 -36.53 -4.40 35.19
CA GLY A 501 -37.22 -5.44 34.42
C GLY A 501 -36.65 -6.82 34.71
N ILE A 502 -37.54 -7.74 35.07
CA ILE A 502 -37.33 -9.13 35.44
C ILE A 502 -36.98 -9.99 34.21
N TRP A 503 -36.02 -10.91 34.39
CA TRP A 503 -35.72 -12.02 33.48
C TRP A 503 -36.87 -13.05 33.42
N PRO A 504 -37.20 -13.52 32.22
CA PRO A 504 -37.42 -14.94 31.95
C PRO A 504 -36.54 -15.33 30.75
N GLY A 505 -35.83 -16.43 30.68
CA GLY A 505 -35.94 -17.75 31.28
C GLY A 505 -35.15 -18.66 30.34
N LYS A 506 -34.31 -19.54 30.90
CA LYS A 506 -33.58 -20.54 30.13
C LYS A 506 -34.53 -21.36 29.26
N GLN A 507 -34.24 -21.46 27.96
CA GLN A 507 -34.65 -22.60 27.16
C GLN A 507 -33.41 -23.24 26.53
N HIS A 508 -33.17 -24.50 26.94
CA HIS A 508 -32.26 -25.41 26.26
C HIS A 508 -32.90 -25.82 24.94
N GLY A 509 -32.30 -25.41 23.82
CA GLY A 509 -32.62 -25.89 22.49
C GLY A 509 -31.53 -26.83 22.01
N ILE A 510 -31.90 -28.09 21.84
CA ILE A 510 -31.09 -29.19 21.31
C ILE A 510 -30.63 -28.84 19.89
N TRP A 511 -29.32 -28.93 19.63
CA TRP A 511 -28.73 -28.85 18.30
C TRP A 511 -28.92 -30.18 17.54
N PRO A 512 -29.52 -30.20 16.34
CA PRO A 512 -29.25 -31.24 15.36
C PRO A 512 -28.04 -30.83 14.51
N GLY A 513 -27.07 -31.74 14.39
CA GLY A 513 -25.80 -31.51 13.74
C GLY A 513 -25.89 -31.03 12.29
N ARG A 514 -25.01 -30.09 11.94
CA ARG A 514 -24.72 -29.75 10.54
C ARG A 514 -23.94 -30.89 9.90
N GLN A 515 -24.60 -31.63 9.02
CA GLN A 515 -23.93 -32.43 8.00
C GLN A 515 -23.50 -31.51 6.85
N HIS A 516 -22.24 -31.66 6.42
CA HIS A 516 -21.72 -31.05 5.19
C HIS A 516 -22.39 -31.70 3.98
N GLY A 517 -23.26 -30.96 3.30
CA GLY A 517 -23.79 -31.33 2.00
C GLY A 517 -22.88 -30.79 0.89
N ILE A 518 -22.11 -31.69 0.27
CA ILE A 518 -21.44 -31.45 -1.01
C ILE A 518 -22.53 -31.40 -2.08
N TRP A 519 -22.65 -30.30 -2.81
CA TRP A 519 -23.46 -30.23 -4.03
C TRP A 519 -22.56 -30.40 -5.26
N PRO A 520 -22.85 -31.36 -6.16
CA PRO A 520 -22.16 -31.47 -7.44
C PRO A 520 -22.72 -30.42 -8.42
N GLY A 521 -21.84 -29.55 -8.91
CA GLY A 521 -22.15 -28.59 -9.96
C GLY A 521 -22.55 -29.31 -11.25
N LYS A 522 -23.74 -28.94 -11.77
CA LYS A 522 -24.24 -29.32 -13.10
C LYS A 522 -23.27 -28.87 -14.19
N GLN A 523 -22.85 -29.80 -15.04
CA GLN A 523 -22.27 -29.52 -16.35
C GLN A 523 -23.34 -28.89 -17.27
N HIS A 524 -22.98 -27.79 -17.93
CA HIS A 524 -23.63 -27.37 -19.16
C HIS A 524 -22.61 -27.39 -20.28
N ASN A 525 -22.83 -28.30 -21.23
CA ASN A 525 -22.41 -28.15 -22.62
C ASN A 525 -23.65 -28.48 -23.46
N PRO A 526 -23.91 -27.75 -24.56
CA PRO A 526 -23.75 -28.42 -25.84
C PRO A 526 -23.19 -27.54 -26.97
N LEU A 527 -22.16 -28.08 -27.64
CA LEU A 527 -22.04 -28.30 -29.09
C LEU A 527 -22.48 -27.18 -30.07
N VAL A 528 -21.50 -26.58 -30.76
CA VAL A 528 -21.52 -26.23 -32.22
C VAL A 528 -20.04 -26.31 -32.73
N PRO A 529 -19.75 -26.71 -33.99
CA PRO A 529 -18.57 -27.50 -34.35
C PRO A 529 -17.29 -26.73 -34.70
N GLY A 530 -16.19 -27.47 -34.60
CA GLY A 530 -14.82 -27.01 -34.77
C GLY A 530 -14.41 -26.62 -36.19
N HIS A 531 -13.54 -25.63 -36.24
CA HIS A 531 -12.56 -25.46 -37.31
C HIS A 531 -11.30 -26.25 -36.95
N GLN A 532 -11.00 -27.29 -37.72
CA GLN A 532 -9.70 -27.96 -37.72
C GLN A 532 -8.68 -27.05 -38.40
N HIS A 533 -7.54 -26.82 -37.75
CA HIS A 533 -6.32 -26.43 -38.44
C HIS A 533 -5.46 -27.68 -38.64
N ASP A 534 -5.31 -28.07 -39.90
CA ASP A 534 -4.39 -29.10 -40.34
C ASP A 534 -2.95 -28.72 -40.01
N VAL A 535 -2.26 -29.64 -39.35
CA VAL A 535 -0.80 -29.64 -39.23
C VAL A 535 -0.25 -30.47 -40.38
N ILE A 536 0.33 -29.81 -41.38
CA ILE A 536 1.11 -30.45 -42.43
C ILE A 536 2.52 -30.70 -41.89
N ILE A 537 2.83 -31.97 -41.61
CA ILE A 537 4.20 -32.47 -41.49
C ILE A 537 4.60 -32.98 -42.88
N GLY A 538 5.52 -32.29 -43.55
CA GLY A 538 6.16 -32.78 -44.77
C GLY A 538 7.44 -33.57 -44.45
N PRO A 539 7.76 -34.65 -45.17
CA PRO A 539 9.00 -35.40 -45.01
C PRO A 539 10.16 -34.70 -45.72
N GLY A 540 11.37 -34.91 -45.21
CA GLY A 540 12.57 -34.15 -45.54
C GLY A 540 13.24 -34.44 -46.88
N HIS A 541 14.24 -33.59 -47.14
CA HIS A 541 15.50 -33.87 -47.81
C HIS A 541 16.60 -33.03 -47.15
#